data_AF-A0A329RCU5-F1
#
_entry.id   AF-A0A329RCU5-F1
#
_cell.length_a   1.000
_cell.length_b   1.000
_cell.length_c   1.000
_cell.angle_alpha   90.00
_cell.angle_beta   90.00
_cell.angle_gamma   90.00
#
_symmetry.space_group_name_H-M   'P 1'
#
loop_
_entity.id
_entity.type
_entity.pdbx_description
1 polymer ?
#
loop_
_entity_poly.entity_id
_entity_poly.type
_entity_poly.pdbx_seq_one_letter_code
_entity_poly.pdbx_strand_id
1 'polypeptide(L)' 'MSEVCGMEILGSYVKSKGDLASLDKSCLDEMPGFNMTLQIDHQNAYFGTDDAYDGIINSSSGSS' A
#
# COMPACT_ATOMS: atom_id res chain seq x y z
N MET A 1 -15.36 -0.82 19.34
CA MET A 1 -14.42 -0.44 18.27
C MET A 1 -14.85 -1.21 17.04
N SER A 2 -15.08 -0.57 15.90
CA SER A 2 -15.21 -1.31 14.64
C SER A 2 -13.86 -1.98 14.38
N GLU A 3 -13.85 -3.27 14.07
CA GLU A 3 -12.65 -3.93 13.59
C GLU A 3 -12.30 -3.29 12.25
N VAL A 4 -11.07 -2.80 12.09
CA VAL A 4 -10.58 -2.37 10.77
C VAL A 4 -10.20 -3.62 10.00
N CYS A 5 -10.48 -3.71 8.70
CA CYS A 5 -10.24 -4.92 7.89
C CYS A 5 -8.83 -5.54 8.08
N GLY A 6 -7.80 -4.71 8.31
CA GLY A 6 -6.46 -5.21 8.62
C GLY A 6 -6.39 -6.09 9.89
N MET A 7 -7.19 -5.80 10.92
CA MET A 7 -7.30 -6.63 12.11
C MET A 7 -8.06 -7.94 11.83
N GLU A 8 -9.07 -7.92 10.96
CA GLU A 8 -9.80 -9.15 10.57
C GLU A 8 -8.89 -10.12 9.80
N ILE A 9 -8.13 -9.59 8.83
CA ILE A 9 -7.12 -10.36 8.09
C ILE A 9 -6.10 -10.95 9.07
N LEU A 10 -5.57 -10.14 10.00
CA LEU A 10 -4.60 -10.61 11.00
C LEU A 10 -5.20 -11.68 11.93
N GLY A 11 -6.45 -11.50 12.36
CA GLY A 11 -7.19 -12.46 13.16
C GLY A 11 -7.34 -13.81 12.43
N SER A 12 -7.69 -13.77 11.15
CA SER A 12 -7.81 -14.97 10.30
C SER A 12 -6.46 -15.69 10.12
N TYR A 13 -5.36 -14.95 9.95
CA TYR A 13 -4.00 -15.50 9.88
C TYR A 13 -3.62 -16.25 11.16
N VAL A 14 -3.87 -15.63 12.32
CA VAL A 14 -3.56 -16.26 13.62
C VAL A 14 -4.43 -17.50 13.83
N LYS A 15 -5.73 -17.42 13.53
CA LYS A 15 -6.68 -18.53 13.66
C LYS A 15 -6.35 -19.71 12.75
N SER A 16 -5.78 -19.44 11.58
CA SER A 16 -5.33 -20.45 10.61
C SER A 16 -3.89 -20.94 10.85
N LYS A 17 -3.26 -20.58 11.99
CA LYS A 17 -1.87 -20.95 12.33
C LYS A 17 -0.84 -20.48 11.28
N GLY A 18 -1.13 -19.34 10.67
CA GLY A 18 -0.27 -18.71 9.68
C GLY A 18 -0.43 -19.23 8.25
N ASP A 19 -1.49 -20.00 7.97
CA ASP A 19 -1.78 -20.41 6.59
C ASP A 19 -2.34 -19.25 5.77
N LEU A 20 -1.51 -18.76 4.84
CA LEU A 20 -1.87 -17.65 3.95
C LEU A 20 -3.00 -17.99 2.97
N ALA A 21 -3.20 -19.27 2.66
CA ALA A 21 -4.30 -19.71 1.80
C ALA A 21 -5.66 -19.60 2.52
N SER A 22 -5.64 -19.57 3.86
CA SER A 22 -6.81 -19.52 4.74
C SER A 22 -7.14 -18.12 5.24
N LEU A 23 -6.52 -17.06 4.69
CA LEU A 23 -6.84 -15.69 5.03
C LEU A 23 -8.29 -15.35 4.62
N ASP A 24 -9.04 -14.82 5.58
CA ASP A 24 -10.31 -14.18 5.29
C ASP A 24 -10.02 -12.77 4.75
N LYS A 25 -10.35 -12.56 3.47
CA LYS A 25 -10.13 -11.31 2.75
C LYS A 25 -11.44 -10.64 2.36
N SER A 26 -12.57 -11.16 2.82
CA SER A 26 -13.90 -10.66 2.44
C SER A 26 -14.09 -9.17 2.77
N CYS A 27 -13.47 -8.68 3.85
CA CYS A 27 -13.50 -7.26 4.19
C CYS A 27 -12.80 -6.35 3.17
N LEU A 28 -11.91 -6.87 2.32
CA LEU A 28 -11.29 -6.09 1.23
C LEU A 28 -12.30 -5.77 0.13
N ASP A 29 -13.33 -6.60 -0.06
CA ASP A 29 -14.38 -6.37 -1.06
C ASP A 29 -15.25 -5.16 -0.69
N GLU A 30 -15.28 -4.79 0.59
CA GLU A 30 -15.99 -3.62 1.13
C GLU A 30 -15.12 -2.36 1.15
N MET A 31 -13.79 -2.50 0.99
CA MET A 31 -12.87 -1.37 0.98
C MET A 31 -12.89 -0.65 -0.37
N PRO A 32 -12.67 0.68 -0.39
CA PRO A 32 -12.47 1.39 -1.64
C PRO A 32 -11.26 0.78 -2.37
N GLY A 33 -11.35 0.73 -3.70
CA GLY A 33 -10.25 0.25 -4.53
C GLY A 33 -8.96 0.96 -4.18
N PHE A 34 -7.89 0.19 -3.98
CA PHE A 34 -6.61 0.72 -3.58
C PHE A 34 -6.06 1.64 -4.68
N ASN A 35 -6.04 2.94 -4.40
CA ASN A 35 -5.52 3.96 -5.30
C ASN A 35 -4.28 4.60 -4.69
N MET A 36 -3.13 4.24 -5.23
CA MET A 36 -1.82 4.78 -4.88
C MET A 36 -1.35 5.85 -5.87
N THR A 37 -2.22 6.37 -6.73
CA THR A 37 -1.83 7.44 -7.64
C THR A 37 -1.53 8.70 -6.84
N LEU A 38 -0.25 9.02 -6.77
CA LEU A 38 0.23 10.26 -6.16
C LEU A 38 0.13 11.40 -7.18
N GLN A 39 -0.18 12.58 -6.65
CA GLN A 39 -0.14 13.82 -7.42
C GLN A 39 1.31 14.09 -7.85
N ILE A 40 1.55 14.51 -9.11
CA ILE A 40 2.90 14.61 -9.69
C ILE A 40 3.81 15.58 -8.91
N ASP A 41 3.23 16.60 -8.31
CA ASP A 41 3.87 17.55 -7.41
C ASP A 41 4.33 16.88 -6.12
N HIS A 42 3.52 15.97 -5.54
CA HIS A 42 3.94 15.17 -4.39
C HIS A 42 5.02 14.14 -4.77
N GLN A 43 4.91 13.51 -5.93
CA GLN A 43 5.92 12.55 -6.42
C GLN A 43 7.28 13.24 -6.52
N ASN A 44 7.32 14.40 -7.19
CA ASN A 44 8.55 15.17 -7.33
C ASN A 44 9.05 15.78 -6.01
N ALA A 45 8.18 16.34 -5.17
CA ALA A 45 8.59 17.01 -3.95
C ALA A 45 9.11 16.06 -2.86
N TYR A 46 8.51 14.86 -2.73
CA TYR A 46 8.87 13.92 -1.67
C TYR A 46 9.77 12.78 -2.14
N PHE A 47 9.60 12.32 -3.37
CA PHE A 47 10.30 11.15 -3.89
C PHE A 47 11.33 11.49 -4.98
N GLY A 48 11.31 12.72 -5.50
CA GLY A 48 12.28 13.17 -6.51
C GLY A 48 12.18 12.36 -7.82
N THR A 49 10.99 11.87 -8.14
CA THR A 49 10.71 11.06 -9.31
C THR A 49 9.32 11.40 -9.87
N ASP A 50 9.14 11.14 -11.15
CA ASP A 50 7.84 11.24 -11.82
C ASP A 50 6.99 9.97 -11.67
N ASP A 51 7.59 8.88 -11.18
CA ASP A 51 6.92 7.63 -10.80
C ASP A 51 7.47 7.13 -9.46
N ALA A 52 6.68 7.28 -8.39
CA ALA A 52 7.08 6.86 -7.06
C ALA A 52 7.25 5.33 -6.88
N TYR A 53 6.86 4.52 -7.86
CA TYR A 53 6.81 3.06 -7.75
C TYR A 53 7.76 2.34 -8.71
N ASP A 54 8.47 3.05 -9.58
CA ASP A 54 9.44 2.46 -10.52
C ASP A 54 10.85 2.25 -9.92
N GLY A 55 11.12 2.88 -8.77
CA GLY A 55 12.40 2.82 -8.08
C GLY A 55 13.52 3.66 -8.71
N ILE A 56 13.20 4.53 -9.66
CA ILE A 56 14.13 5.45 -10.33
C ILE A 56 14.01 6.82 -9.70
N ILE A 57 15.15 7.44 -9.38
CA ILE A 57 15.20 8.84 -8.96
C ILE A 57 15.58 9.67 -10.18
N ASN A 58 14.88 10.77 -10.42
CA ASN A 58 15.22 11.71 -11.47
C ASN A 58 16.59 12.33 -11.17
N SER A 59 17.62 11.82 -11.83
CA SER A 59 19.03 12.13 -11.54
C SER A 59 19.43 13.55 -11.94
N SER A 60 18.52 14.33 -12.55
CA SER A 60 18.73 15.72 -12.92
C SER A 60 18.71 16.70 -11.74
N SER A 61 18.35 16.24 -10.53
CA SER A 61 18.37 17.04 -9.31
C SER A 61 19.67 16.91 -8.49
N GLY A 62 20.65 16.13 -8.99
CA GLY A 62 21.98 15.99 -8.37
C GLY A 62 23.06 16.82 -9.06
N SER A 63 22.93 18.16 -9.11
CA SER A 63 24.03 19.10 -9.40
C SER A 63 23.60 20.55 -9.17
N SER A 64 23.96 21.12 -8.01
CA SER A 64 24.38 22.53 -7.81
C SER A 64 24.85 22.72 -6.38
#